data_AF-A0A4Y5R5D6-F1
#
_entry.id   AF-A0A4Y5R5D6-F1
#
_cell.length_a   1.000
_cell.length_b   1.000
_cell.length_c   1.000
_cell.angle_alpha   90.00
_cell.angle_beta   90.00
_cell.angle_gamma   90.00
#
_symmetry.space_group_name_H-M   'P 1'
#
loop_
_entity.id
_entity.type
_entity.pdbx_description
1 polymer ?
#
loop_
_entity_poly.entity_id
_entity_poly.type
_entity_poly.pdbx_seq_one_letter_code
_entity_poly.pdbx_strand_id
1 'polypeptide(L)'
;VMALVMSIAILFILPIIHTSKSQGLQFYPINQILFWYMVIIIILLTWIGARPVEDPYILTGQILTILYFLYYLLNPMIIKMWDNLIQ
;
A
#
# COMPACT_ATOMS: atom_id res chain seq x y z
N VAL A 1 -3.36 11.86 14.80
CA VAL A 1 -4.30 10.86 15.35
C VAL A 1 -5.17 10.22 14.26
N MET A 2 -5.90 11.00 13.44
CA MET A 2 -6.75 10.45 12.36
C MET A 2 -6.02 9.51 11.40
N ALA A 3 -4.82 9.86 10.94
CA ALA A 3 -4.04 9.02 10.02
C ALA A 3 -3.69 7.63 10.60
N LEU A 4 -3.49 7.53 11.92
CA LEU A 4 -3.15 6.27 12.58
C LEU A 4 -4.39 5.36 12.72
N VAL A 5 -5.55 5.95 13.03
CA VAL A 5 -6.81 5.20 13.03
C VAL A 5 -7.11 4.70 11.62
N MET A 6 -6.87 5.55 10.61
CA MET A 6 -7.11 5.23 9.21
C MET A 6 -6.17 4.14 8.68
N SER A 7 -4.92 4.07 9.13
CA SER A 7 -3.97 3.01 8.70
C SER A 7 -4.36 1.62 9.19
N ILE A 8 -5.08 1.51 10.31
CA ILE A 8 -5.63 0.22 10.78
C ILE A 8 -6.98 -0.03 10.11
N ALA A 9 -7.83 0.99 10.01
CA ALA A 9 -9.16 0.87 9.41
C ALA A 9 -9.11 0.40 7.95
N ILE A 10 -8.06 0.76 7.20
CA ILE A 10 -7.93 0.40 5.78
C ILE A 10 -7.83 -1.12 5.55
N LEU A 11 -7.41 -1.89 6.56
CA LEU A 11 -7.36 -3.35 6.50
C LEU A 11 -8.77 -3.97 6.42
N PHE A 12 -9.77 -3.36 7.05
CA PHE A 12 -11.17 -3.81 6.95
C PHE A 12 -11.79 -3.52 5.58
N ILE A 13 -11.26 -2.53 4.88
CA ILE A 13 -11.71 -2.15 3.54
C ILE A 13 -11.09 -3.07 2.47
N LEU A 14 -9.93 -3.65 2.76
CA LEU A 14 -9.16 -4.55 1.89
C LEU A 14 -9.99 -5.70 1.28
N PRO A 15 -10.77 -6.51 2.04
CA PRO A 15 -11.60 -7.57 1.47
C PRO A 15 -12.73 -7.05 0.56
N ILE A 16 -13.20 -5.82 0.76
CA ILE A 16 -14.26 -5.20 -0.07
C ILE A 16 -13.69 -4.69 -1.39
N ILE A 17 -12.47 -4.16 -1.36
CA ILE A 17 -11.78 -3.58 -2.52
C ILE A 17 -11.14 -4.65 -3.42
N HIS A 18 -10.83 -5.84 -2.88
CA HIS A 18 -10.16 -6.90 -3.61
C HIS A 18 -11.10 -7.64 -4.57
N THR A 19 -11.42 -7.03 -5.72
CA THR A 19 -12.25 -7.65 -6.77
C THR A 19 -11.40 -8.36 -7.83
N SER A 20 -10.59 -9.34 -7.44
CA SER A 20 -9.84 -10.16 -8.42
C SER A 20 -10.70 -11.30 -8.93
N LYS A 21 -10.68 -11.54 -10.25
CA LYS A 21 -11.31 -12.73 -10.85
C LYS A 21 -10.54 -14.02 -10.55
N SER A 22 -9.24 -13.92 -10.27
CA SER A 22 -8.36 -15.06 -9.97
C SER A 22 -7.97 -15.06 -8.48
N GLN A 23 -7.96 -16.22 -7.84
CA GLN A 23 -7.75 -16.37 -6.38
C GLN A 23 -6.27 -16.24 -5.92
N GLY A 24 -5.31 -16.04 -6.83
CA GLY A 24 -3.88 -16.01 -6.49
C GLY A 24 -3.13 -14.79 -7.06
N LEU A 25 -2.34 -14.14 -6.20
CA LEU A 25 -1.32 -13.15 -6.59
C LEU A 25 -0.29 -13.71 -7.58
N GLN A 26 -0.16 -15.04 -7.70
CA GLN A 26 0.69 -15.71 -8.69
C GLN A 26 0.34 -15.31 -10.13
N PHE A 27 -0.93 -15.02 -10.41
CA PHE A 27 -1.42 -14.66 -11.75
C PHE A 27 -1.34 -13.16 -12.06
N TYR A 28 -0.93 -12.33 -11.07
CA TYR A 28 -0.81 -10.88 -11.19
C TYR A 28 0.64 -10.45 -10.88
N PRO A 29 1.58 -10.57 -11.83
CA PRO A 29 3.00 -10.24 -11.61
C PRO A 29 3.21 -8.77 -11.18
N ILE A 30 2.40 -7.84 -11.70
CA ILE A 30 2.45 -6.42 -11.31
C ILE A 30 2.05 -6.25 -9.83
N ASN A 31 1.02 -6.96 -9.38
CA ASN A 31 0.57 -6.89 -7.98
C ASN A 31 1.56 -7.53 -7.01
N GLN A 32 2.34 -8.53 -7.42
CA GLN A 32 3.44 -9.06 -6.60
C GLN A 32 4.51 -7.98 -6.35
N ILE A 33 4.88 -7.21 -7.37
CA ILE A 33 5.85 -6.11 -7.22
C ILE A 33 5.30 -5.05 -6.28
N LEU A 34 4.03 -4.66 -6.44
CA LEU A 34 3.38 -3.69 -5.55
C LEU A 34 3.33 -4.19 -4.10
N PHE A 35 3.06 -5.47 -3.88
CA PHE A 35 3.08 -6.06 -2.54
C PHE A 35 4.46 -5.93 -1.89
N TRP A 36 5.53 -6.26 -2.59
CA TRP A 36 6.89 -6.06 -2.06
C TRP A 36 7.21 -4.59 -1.78
N TYR A 37 6.71 -3.67 -2.61
CA TYR A 37 6.84 -2.25 -2.36
C TYR A 37 6.13 -1.81 -1.07
N MET A 38 4.92 -2.33 -0.80
CA MET A 38 4.21 -2.09 0.46
C MET A 38 5.02 -2.59 1.67
N VAL A 39 5.62 -3.78 1.57
CA VAL A 39 6.49 -4.32 2.65
C VAL A 39 7.67 -3.39 2.92
N ILE A 40 8.33 -2.89 1.88
CA ILE A 40 9.44 -1.93 2.02
C ILE A 40 8.96 -0.64 2.69
N ILE A 41 7.80 -0.09 2.30
CA ILE A 41 7.23 1.12 2.92
C ILE A 41 6.98 0.92 4.42
N ILE A 42 6.42 -0.22 4.83
CA ILE A 42 6.15 -0.51 6.26
C ILE A 42 7.46 -0.55 7.06
N ILE A 43 8.50 -1.18 6.51
CA ILE A 43 9.83 -1.24 7.15
C ILE A 43 10.41 0.18 7.28
N LEU A 44 10.31 1.00 6.23
CA LEU A 44 10.81 2.39 6.26
C LEU A 44 10.01 3.27 7.22
N LEU A 45 8.68 3.14 7.28
CA LEU A 45 7.84 3.86 8.25
C LEU A 45 8.19 3.49 9.69
N THR A 46 8.46 2.20 9.95
CA THR A 46 8.92 1.72 11.26
C THR A 46 10.27 2.33 11.62
N TRP A 47 11.18 2.41 10.65
CA TRP A 47 12.49 3.02 10.85
C TRP A 47 12.39 4.53 11.14
N ILE A 48 11.55 5.27 10.42
CA ILE A 48 11.33 6.70 10.68
C ILE A 48 10.69 6.93 12.04
N GLY A 49 9.78 6.07 12.48
CA GLY A 49 9.15 6.16 13.80
C GLY A 49 10.13 6.10 14.97
N ALA A 50 11.34 5.54 14.77
CA ALA A 50 12.40 5.47 15.77
C ALA A 50 13.41 6.64 15.68
N ARG A 51 13.30 7.52 14.68
CA ARG A 51 14.19 8.67 14.50
C ARG A 51 13.63 9.94 15.15
N PRO A 52 14.50 10.88 15.56
CA PRO A 52 14.05 12.16 16.08
C PRO A 52 13.26 12.94 15.02
N VAL A 53 12.33 13.78 15.48
CA VAL A 53 11.45 14.60 14.64
C VAL A 53 12.22 15.84 14.17
N GLU A 54 13.23 15.62 13.34
CA GLU A 54 14.10 16.63 12.75
C GLU A 54 14.08 16.53 11.23
N ASP A 55 14.36 17.63 10.53
CA ASP A 55 14.59 17.57 9.09
C ASP A 55 15.90 16.81 8.80
N PRO A 56 15.94 15.86 7.84
CA PRO A 56 14.96 15.59 6.78
C PRO A 56 13.96 14.44 7.08
N TYR A 57 13.91 13.93 8.31
CA TYR A 57 13.10 12.76 8.68
C TYR A 57 11.59 13.06 8.65
N ILE A 58 11.20 14.30 8.92
CA ILE A 58 9.80 14.74 8.83
C ILE A 58 9.27 14.59 7.40
N LEU A 59 10.01 15.14 6.44
CA LEU A 59 9.62 15.13 5.02
C LEU A 59 9.60 13.72 4.44
N THR A 60 10.58 12.89 4.80
CA THR A 60 10.60 11.47 4.38
C THR A 60 9.43 10.69 4.99
N GLY A 61 9.07 10.93 6.25
CA GLY A 61 7.88 10.34 6.87
C GLY A 61 6.57 10.73 6.17
N GLN A 62 6.43 12.01 5.81
CA GLN A 62 5.26 12.48 5.05
C GLN A 62 5.15 11.80 3.68
N ILE A 63 6.25 11.70 2.93
CA ILE A 63 6.25 11.03 1.62
C ILE A 63 5.87 9.55 1.77
N LEU A 64 6.45 8.84 2.74
CA LEU A 64 6.16 7.42 2.95
C LEU A 64 4.70 7.17 3.37
N THR A 65 4.12 8.04 4.20
CA THR A 65 2.70 7.91 4.59
C THR A 65 1.78 8.14 3.40
N ILE A 66 2.08 9.09 2.52
CA ILE A 66 1.32 9.30 1.28
C ILE A 66 1.42 8.05 0.38
N LEU A 67 2.63 7.51 0.19
CA LEU A 67 2.84 6.30 -0.61
C LEU A 67 2.11 5.08 -0.04
N TYR A 68 2.06 4.95 1.30
CA TYR A 68 1.31 3.88 1.97
C TYR A 68 -0.19 3.94 1.66
N PHE A 69 -0.83 5.11 1.79
CA PHE A 69 -2.25 5.24 1.45
C PHE A 69 -2.51 5.09 -0.06
N LEU A 70 -1.60 5.58 -0.89
CA LEU A 70 -1.69 5.46 -2.35
C LEU A 70 -1.69 3.99 -2.80
N TYR A 71 -0.91 3.13 -2.14
CA TYR A 71 -0.89 1.69 -2.44
C TYR A 71 -2.30 1.07 -2.38
N TYR A 72 -3.08 1.35 -1.35
CA TYR A 72 -4.42 0.77 -1.19
C TYR A 72 -5.42 1.23 -2.27
N LEU A 73 -5.21 2.43 -2.83
CA LEU A 73 -6.01 2.93 -3.96
C LEU A 73 -5.57 2.33 -5.30
N LEU A 74 -4.25 2.20 -5.51
CA LEU A 74 -3.69 1.71 -6.78
C LEU A 74 -3.87 0.20 -6.97
N ASN A 75 -3.74 -0.58 -5.90
CA ASN A 75 -3.82 -2.04 -5.94
C ASN A 75 -5.10 -2.56 -6.67
N PRO A 76 -6.33 -2.15 -6.30
CA PRO A 76 -7.54 -2.58 -7.02
C PRO A 76 -7.63 -2.07 -8.46
N MET A 77 -7.14 -0.87 -8.74
CA MET A 77 -7.14 -0.31 -10.10
C MET A 77 -6.30 -1.19 -11.03
N ILE A 78 -5.14 -1.62 -10.55
CA ILE A 78 -4.21 -2.45 -11.33
C ILE A 78 -4.75 -3.87 -11.52
N ILE A 79 -5.40 -4.45 -10.50
CA ILE A 79 -6.11 -5.75 -10.65
C ILE A 79 -7.16 -5.64 -11.74
N LYS A 80 -8.01 -4.60 -11.70
CA LYS A 80 -9.07 -4.39 -12.69
C LYS A 80 -8.52 -4.17 -14.10
N MET A 81 -7.44 -3.39 -14.23
CA MET A 81 -6.77 -3.18 -15.52
C MET A 81 -6.21 -4.49 -16.08
N TRP A 82 -5.57 -5.31 -15.25
CA TRP A 82 -5.03 -6.60 -15.65
C TRP A 82 -6.14 -7.58 -16.05
N ASP A 83 -7.23 -7.63 -15.27
CA ASP A 83 -8.41 -8.47 -15.56
C ASP A 83 -9.10 -8.09 -16.89
N ASN A 84 -9.00 -6.82 -17.31
CA ASN A 84 -9.51 -6.36 -18.61
C ASN A 84 -8.55 -6.64 -19.77
N LEU A 85 -7.26 -6.84 -19.51
CA LEU A 85 -6.26 -7.16 -20.54
C LEU A 85 -6.24 -8.66 -20.86
N ILE A 86 -6.55 -9.51 -19.89
CA ILE A 86 -6.55 -10.97 -20.04
C ILE A 86 -7.87 -11.52 -20.62
N GLN A 87 -8.97 -10.77 -20.47
CA GLN A 87 -10.30 -11.14 -20.96
C GLN A 87 -10.57 -10.54 -22.34
#